data_AF-A0A3B9MSG4-F1
#
_entry.id   AF-A0A3B9MSG4-F1
#
_cell.length_a   1.000
_cell.length_b   1.000
_cell.length_c   1.000
_cell.angle_alpha   90.00
_cell.angle_beta   90.00
_cell.angle_gamma   90.00
#
_symmetry.space_group_name_H-M   'P 1'
#
loop_
_entity.id
_entity.type
_entity.pdbx_description
1 polymer ?
#
loop_
_entity_poly.entity_id
_entity_poly.type
_entity_poly.pdbx_seq_one_letter_code
_entity_poly.pdbx_strand_id
1 'polypeptide(L)'
;MYEYDTRIRYSETDEKGRLTLPALLDYYQDCSTFQSDDIGVGIKYCKDNHMIWALSSWQIVVDRYPSAGDRITVGTAPYEFKG
;
A
#
# COMPACT_ATOMS: atom_id res chain seq x y z
N MET A 1 -1.01 4.96 13.52
CA MET A 1 -1.53 4.20 12.37
C MET A 1 -1.88 5.21 11.31
N TYR A 2 -1.46 4.98 10.07
CA TYR A 2 -1.78 5.85 8.93
C TYR A 2 -2.82 5.15 8.07
N GLU A 3 -3.87 5.86 7.68
CA GLU A 3 -4.99 5.29 6.95
C GLU A 3 -5.52 6.28 5.92
N TYR A 4 -6.08 5.75 4.84
CA TYR A 4 -6.88 6.54 3.91
C TYR A 4 -8.04 5.73 3.35
N ASP A 5 -9.13 6.44 3.04
CA ASP A 5 -10.31 5.87 2.40
C ASP A 5 -10.19 5.96 0.88
N THR A 6 -10.59 4.90 0.19
CA THR A 6 -10.57 4.85 -1.27
C THR A 6 -11.68 3.94 -1.81
N ARG A 7 -11.73 3.80 -3.14
CA ARG A 7 -12.69 2.98 -3.86
C ARG A 7 -11.96 2.11 -4.88
N ILE A 8 -12.30 0.83 -4.93
CA ILE A 8 -11.72 -0.11 -5.91
C ILE A 8 -12.06 0.34 -7.33
N ARG A 9 -11.04 0.51 -8.17
CA ARG A 9 -11.19 0.94 -9.56
C ARG A 9 -11.43 -0.28 -10.45
N TYR A 10 -12.23 -0.09 -11.51
CA TYR A 10 -12.52 -1.17 -12.47
C TYR A 10 -11.26 -1.70 -13.17
N SER A 11 -10.27 -0.84 -13.41
CA SER A 11 -8.99 -1.22 -14.04
C SER A 11 -8.11 -2.12 -13.16
N GLU A 12 -8.46 -2.30 -11.89
CA GLU A 12 -7.69 -3.06 -10.91
C GLU A 12 -8.25 -4.46 -10.66
N THR A 13 -9.37 -4.78 -11.31
CA THR A 13 -10.09 -6.02 -11.10
C THR A 13 -9.82 -7.07 -12.17
N ASP A 14 -9.92 -8.34 -11.77
CA ASP A 14 -9.87 -9.50 -12.65
C ASP A 14 -11.15 -9.68 -13.49
N GLU A 15 -11.21 -10.75 -14.28
CA GLU A 15 -12.37 -11.10 -15.10
C GLU A 15 -13.65 -11.40 -14.29
N LYS A 16 -13.53 -11.58 -12.96
CA LYS A 16 -14.64 -11.79 -12.03
C LYS A 16 -15.05 -10.50 -11.31
N GLY A 17 -14.43 -9.37 -11.66
CA GLY A 17 -14.71 -8.07 -11.06
C GLY A 17 -14.20 -7.94 -9.61
N ARG A 18 -13.20 -8.73 -9.23
CA ARG A 18 -12.55 -8.69 -7.90
C ARG A 18 -11.18 -8.06 -8.01
N LEU A 19 -10.77 -7.31 -6.99
CA LEU A 19 -9.44 -6.71 -6.91
C LEU A 19 -8.37 -7.78 -7.14
N THR A 20 -7.43 -7.51 -8.05
CA THR A 20 -6.30 -8.40 -8.30
C THR A 20 -5.27 -8.33 -7.18
N LEU A 21 -4.49 -9.40 -6.98
CA LEU A 21 -3.40 -9.41 -6.01
C LEU A 21 -2.33 -8.33 -6.28
N PRO A 22 -1.89 -8.05 -7.53
CA PRO A 22 -0.98 -6.94 -7.81
C PRO A 22 -1.58 -5.58 -7.43
N ALA A 23 -2.84 -5.32 -7.75
CA ALA A 23 -3.45 -4.05 -7.35
C ALA A 23 -3.60 -3.94 -5.83
N LEU A 24 -3.88 -5.04 -5.13
CA LEU A 24 -3.86 -5.08 -3.66
C LEU A 24 -2.48 -4.71 -3.09
N LEU A 25 -1.41 -5.19 -3.71
CA LEU A 25 -0.04 -4.82 -3.34
C LEU A 25 0.22 -3.33 -3.55
N ASP A 26 -0.24 -2.77 -4.68
CA ASP A 26 -0.11 -1.34 -4.97
C ASP A 26 -0.76 -0.50 -3.84
N TYR A 27 -1.96 -0.88 -3.36
CA TYR A 27 -2.61 -0.21 -2.22
C TYR A 27 -1.74 -0.21 -0.96
N TYR A 28 -1.09 -1.33 -0.62
CA TYR A 28 -0.21 -1.39 0.56
C TYR A 28 1.09 -0.60 0.38
N GLN A 29 1.68 -0.64 -0.81
CA GLN A 29 2.88 0.13 -1.14
C GLN A 29 2.59 1.63 -1.10
N ASP A 30 1.50 2.06 -1.72
CA ASP A 30 1.01 3.44 -1.72
C ASP A 30 0.78 3.91 -0.29
N CYS A 31 0.05 3.16 0.53
CA CYS A 31 -0.22 3.51 1.92
C CYS A 31 1.06 3.74 2.74
N SER A 32 2.03 2.82 2.63
CA SER A 32 3.32 2.94 3.32
C SER A 32 4.16 4.11 2.82
N THR A 33 4.10 4.41 1.53
CA THR A 33 4.85 5.51 0.91
C THR A 33 4.23 6.85 1.28
N PHE A 34 2.90 6.97 1.24
CA PHE A 34 2.16 8.15 1.64
C PHE A 34 2.44 8.50 3.11
N GLN A 35 2.36 7.51 4.00
CA GLN A 35 2.77 7.71 5.40
C GLN A 35 4.19 8.28 5.47
N SER A 36 5.14 7.65 4.77
CA SER A 36 6.56 8.02 4.83
C SER A 36 6.81 9.42 4.30
N ASP A 37 6.16 9.80 3.19
CA ASP A 37 6.24 11.14 2.60
C ASP A 37 5.64 12.18 3.57
N ASP A 38 4.49 11.91 4.18
CA ASP A 38 3.81 12.83 5.10
C ASP A 38 4.61 13.10 6.39
N ILE A 39 5.42 12.13 6.84
CA ILE A 39 6.32 12.31 7.99
C ILE A 39 7.75 12.73 7.60
N GLY A 40 8.00 13.00 6.33
CA GLY A 40 9.26 13.54 5.83
C GLY A 40 10.40 12.52 5.65
N VAL A 41 10.12 11.22 5.66
CA VAL A 41 11.11 10.15 5.40
C VAL A 41 10.79 9.30 4.15
N GLY A 42 9.94 9.80 3.26
CA GLY A 42 9.56 9.11 2.03
C GLY A 42 10.56 9.26 0.88
N ILE A 43 10.08 9.19 -0.36
CA ILE A 43 10.93 9.01 -1.55
C ILE A 43 11.91 10.17 -1.70
N LYS A 44 11.44 11.41 -1.49
CA LYS A 44 12.29 12.60 -1.61
C LYS A 44 13.43 12.56 -0.60
N TYR A 45 13.13 12.21 0.65
CA TYR A 45 14.14 12.09 1.71
C TYR A 45 15.19 11.03 1.35
N CYS A 46 14.76 9.85 0.91
CA CYS A 46 15.69 8.80 0.48
C CYS A 46 16.59 9.28 -0.65
N LYS A 47 16.02 9.92 -1.67
CA LYS A 47 16.78 10.43 -2.82
C LYS A 47 17.83 11.47 -2.41
N ASP A 48 17.45 12.44 -1.57
CA ASP A 48 18.34 13.51 -1.12
C ASP A 48 19.51 12.97 -0.26
N ASN A 49 19.34 11.80 0.36
CA ASN A 49 20.35 11.15 1.19
C ASN A 49 21.06 9.97 0.50
N HIS A 50 20.87 9.79 -0.82
CA HIS A 50 21.43 8.65 -1.57
C HIS A 50 21.03 7.27 -1.02
N MET A 51 19.81 7.15 -0.51
CA MET A 51 19.21 5.92 0.03
C MET A 51 18.01 5.49 -0.80
N ILE A 52 17.51 4.27 -0.56
CA ILE A 52 16.26 3.75 -1.12
C ILE A 52 15.44 3.05 -0.04
N TRP A 53 14.12 3.08 -0.21
CA TRP A 53 13.25 2.10 0.43
C TRP A 53 13.27 0.82 -0.40
N ALA A 54 13.75 -0.26 0.20
CA ALA A 54 13.77 -1.58 -0.41
C ALA A 54 12.81 -2.50 0.33
N LEU A 55 11.79 -2.94 -0.38
CA LEU A 55 10.85 -3.95 0.10
C LEU A 55 11.52 -5.33 0.05
N SER A 56 11.69 -5.95 1.21
CA SER A 56 12.39 -7.24 1.33
C SER A 56 11.48 -8.45 1.16
N SER A 57 10.25 -8.39 1.68
CA SER A 57 9.31 -9.52 1.66
C SER A 57 7.88 -9.06 1.96
N TRP A 58 6.92 -9.89 1.56
CA TRP A 58 5.51 -9.76 1.91
C TRP A 58 4.98 -11.06 2.48
N GLN A 59 4.04 -10.94 3.41
CA GLN A 59 3.11 -12.00 3.77
C GLN A 59 1.70 -11.43 3.66
N ILE A 60 0.88 -12.03 2.80
CA ILE A 60 -0.47 -11.54 2.51
C ILE A 60 -1.45 -12.65 2.80
N VAL A 61 -2.43 -12.34 3.64
CA VAL A 61 -3.57 -13.21 3.93
C VAL A 61 -4.80 -12.46 3.46
N VAL A 62 -5.57 -13.07 2.55
CA VAL A 62 -6.78 -12.45 2.00
C VAL A 62 -7.99 -13.28 2.38
N ASP A 63 -8.81 -12.74 3.29
CA ASP A 63 -10.08 -13.37 3.68
C ASP A 63 -11.15 -13.16 2.60
N ARG A 64 -11.18 -11.97 1.99
CA ARG A 64 -12.11 -11.61 0.92
C ARG A 64 -11.53 -10.53 0.03
N TYR A 65 -11.56 -10.75 -1.29
CA TYR A 65 -11.24 -9.71 -2.26
C TYR A 65 -12.42 -8.74 -2.43
N PRO A 66 -12.20 -7.42 -2.36
CA PRO A 66 -13.24 -6.43 -2.64
C PRO A 66 -13.55 -6.39 -4.15
N SER A 67 -14.75 -5.94 -4.49
CA SER A 67 -15.22 -5.82 -5.87
C SER A 67 -15.10 -4.39 -6.40
N ALA A 68 -15.15 -4.24 -7.73
CA ALA A 68 -15.16 -2.92 -8.36
C ALA A 68 -16.23 -2.02 -7.73
N GLY A 69 -15.80 -0.84 -7.30
CA GLY A 69 -16.68 0.15 -6.69
C GLY A 69 -16.91 0.01 -5.19
N ASP A 70 -16.40 -1.04 -4.53
CA ASP A 70 -16.41 -1.13 -3.07
C ASP A 70 -15.59 0.01 -2.47
N ARG A 71 -16.09 0.58 -1.36
CA ARG A 71 -15.32 1.53 -0.55
C ARG A 71 -14.52 0.75 0.49
N ILE A 72 -13.24 1.06 0.59
CA ILE A 72 -12.31 0.40 1.51
C ILE A 72 -11.51 1.45 2.27
N THR A 73 -10.98 1.05 3.41
CA THR A 73 -9.95 1.78 4.15
C THR A 73 -8.67 0.98 4.04
N VAL A 74 -7.58 1.64 3.68
CA VAL A 74 -6.24 1.03 3.62
C VAL A 74 -5.42 1.64 4.73
N GLY A 75 -4.75 0.79 5.51
CA GLY A 75 -4.00 1.21 6.68
C GLY A 75 -2.61 0.59 6.75
N THR A 76 -1.69 1.31 7.37
CA THR A 76 -0.32 0.85 7.65
C THR A 76 0.15 1.34 9.00
N ALA A 77 1.02 0.57 9.62
CA ALA A 77 1.75 0.96 10.82
C ALA A 77 3.11 0.26 10.85
N PRO A 78 4.20 0.97 11.15
CA PRO A 78 5.47 0.32 11.43
C PRO A 78 5.34 -0.53 12.70
N TYR A 79 5.82 -1.77 12.66
CA TYR A 79 5.75 -2.70 13.78
C TYR A 79 7.12 -3.05 14.39
N GLU A 80 8.21 -2.91 13.63
CA GLU A 80 9.58 -3.18 14.07
C GLU A 80 10.58 -2.29 13.30
N PHE A 81 11.68 -1.90 13.96
CA PHE A 81 12.82 -1.22 13.34
C PHE A 81 14.12 -1.91 13.76
N LYS A 82 15.08 -2.04 12.84
CA LYS A 82 16.44 -2.54 13.11
C LYS A 82 17.44 -1.52 12.57
N GLY A 83 18.47 -1.22 13.35
CA GLY A 83 19.54 -0.28 13.02
C GLY A 83 20.92 -0.88 13.26
#